data_AF-A0AAD7ED72-F1
#
_entry.id   AF-A0AAD7ED72-F1
#
_cell.length_a   1.000
_cell.length_b   1.000
_cell.length_c   1.000
_cell.angle_alpha   90.00
_cell.angle_beta   90.00
_cell.angle_gamma   90.00
#
_symmetry.space_group_name_H-M   'P 1'
#
loop_
_entity.id
_entity.type
_entity.pdbx_description
1 polymer ?
#
loop_
_entity_poly.entity_id
_entity_poly.type
_entity_poly.pdbx_seq_one_letter_code
_entity_poly.pdbx_strand_id
1 'polypeptide(L)'
;NLFRWLWPKIVQIGLEVFLDYFNNKKTRKQRDRILPSGVALNVVFDMPADYGLQNLAIPVPQEAVQELRASIATPCEEAFCWVSDEFDML
;
A
#
# COMPACT_ATOMS: atom_id res chain seq x y z
N ASN A 1 24.72 13.80 2.63
CA ASN A 1 23.37 14.16 2.12
C ASN A 1 22.85 13.22 1.02
N LEU A 2 23.71 12.60 0.20
CA LEU A 2 23.31 11.62 -0.83
C LEU A 2 22.42 10.45 -0.33
N PHE A 3 22.69 9.94 0.88
CA PHE A 3 21.93 8.82 1.47
C PHE A 3 20.45 9.16 1.72
N ARG A 4 20.13 10.41 2.11
CA ARG A 4 18.74 10.85 2.33
C ARG A 4 17.99 11.10 1.01
N TRP A 5 18.71 11.34 -0.08
CA TRP A 5 18.15 11.58 -1.41
C TRP A 5 17.88 10.26 -2.17
N LEU A 6 18.89 9.41 -2.25
CA LEU A 6 18.86 8.24 -3.13
C LEU A 6 18.02 7.10 -2.54
N TRP A 7 18.11 6.90 -1.22
CA TRP A 7 17.54 5.72 -0.57
C TRP A 7 16.01 5.69 -0.57
N PRO A 8 15.28 6.78 -0.27
CA PRO A 8 13.81 6.76 -0.34
C PRO A 8 13.29 6.35 -1.72
N LYS A 9 13.93 6.84 -2.80
CA LYS A 9 13.52 6.51 -4.18
C LYS A 9 13.78 5.06 -4.53
N ILE A 10 14.97 4.54 -4.19
CA ILE A 10 15.30 3.13 -4.40
C ILE A 10 14.35 2.23 -3.60
N VAL A 11 14.07 2.59 -2.35
CA VAL A 11 13.13 1.84 -1.50
C VAL A 11 11.73 1.87 -2.09
N GLN A 12 11.25 3.03 -2.54
CA GLN A 12 9.92 3.17 -3.15
C GLN A 12 9.78 2.28 -4.40
N ILE A 13 10.76 2.33 -5.31
CA ILE A 13 10.80 1.46 -6.50
C ILE A 13 10.81 -0.02 -6.10
N GLY A 14 11.63 -0.38 -5.10
CA GLY A 14 11.70 -1.74 -4.58
C GLY A 14 10.37 -2.22 -3.97
N LEU A 15 9.67 -1.33 -3.26
CA LEU A 15 8.36 -1.62 -2.68
C LEU A 15 7.30 -1.80 -3.76
N GLU A 16 7.28 -0.97 -4.80
CA GLU A 16 6.34 -1.08 -5.91
C GLU A 16 6.54 -2.41 -6.66
N VAL A 17 7.77 -2.75 -7.00
CA VAL A 17 8.11 -4.04 -7.63
C VAL A 17 7.72 -5.20 -6.72
N PHE A 18 7.97 -5.09 -5.42
CA PHE A 18 7.60 -6.12 -4.45
C PHE A 18 6.09 -6.28 -4.36
N LEU A 19 5.33 -5.19 -4.28
CA LEU A 19 3.87 -5.21 -4.20
C LEU A 19 3.25 -5.84 -5.44
N ASP A 20 3.73 -5.46 -6.63
CA ASP A 20 3.28 -6.04 -7.89
C ASP A 20 3.53 -7.56 -7.92
N TYR A 21 4.77 -7.98 -7.63
CA TYR A 21 5.11 -9.40 -7.51
C TYR A 21 4.25 -10.10 -6.46
N PHE A 22 4.10 -9.52 -5.26
CA PHE A 22 3.41 -10.16 -4.15
C PHE A 22 1.93 -10.35 -4.41
N ASN A 23 1.28 -9.38 -5.06
CA ASN A 23 -0.14 -9.42 -5.39
C ASN A 23 -0.42 -10.33 -6.59
N ASN A 24 0.50 -10.40 -7.56
CA ASN A 24 0.29 -11.18 -8.79
C ASN A 24 0.92 -12.58 -8.78
N LYS A 25 1.76 -12.91 -7.79
CA LYS A 25 2.37 -14.25 -7.72
C LYS A 25 1.30 -15.32 -7.52
N LYS A 26 1.49 -16.44 -8.20
CA LYS A 26 0.69 -17.65 -7.99
C LYS A 26 0.92 -18.20 -6.58
N THR A 27 -0.10 -18.13 -5.74
CA THR A 27 -0.06 -18.73 -4.40
C THR A 27 -0.44 -20.20 -4.46
N ARG A 28 0.18 -21.01 -3.60
CA ARG A 28 -0.12 -22.44 -3.50
C ARG A 28 -1.33 -22.66 -2.59
N LYS A 29 -2.28 -23.49 -3.02
CA LYS A 29 -3.38 -23.94 -2.16
C LYS A 29 -2.85 -24.88 -1.07
N GLN A 30 -3.26 -24.64 0.16
CA GLN A 30 -2.97 -25.46 1.34
C GLN A 30 -4.27 -26.11 1.80
N ARG A 31 -4.34 -27.44 1.78
CA ARG A 31 -5.59 -28.19 2.02
C ARG A 31 -6.04 -28.12 3.49
N ASP A 32 -5.09 -28.12 4.41
CA ASP A 32 -5.36 -28.23 5.85
C ASP A 32 -5.53 -26.87 6.54
N ARG A 33 -5.64 -25.79 5.76
CA ARG A 33 -5.75 -24.42 6.29
C ARG A 33 -7.21 -23.99 6.32
N ILE A 34 -7.65 -23.49 7.48
CA ILE A 34 -9.01 -22.94 7.68
C ILE A 34 -9.20 -21.65 6.87
N LEU A 35 -8.15 -20.83 6.77
CA LEU A 35 -8.18 -19.58 6.01
C LEU A 35 -7.96 -19.81 4.50
N PRO A 36 -8.47 -18.90 3.65
CA PRO A 36 -8.23 -18.94 2.21
C PRO A 36 -6.75 -19.09 1.87
N SER A 37 -6.48 -19.96 0.92
CA SER A 37 -5.13 -20.24 0.40
C SER A 37 -5.20 -20.55 -1.08
N GLY A 38 -4.09 -20.34 -1.79
CA GLY A 38 -4.06 -20.50 -3.25
C GLY A 38 -4.72 -19.36 -4.04
N VAL A 39 -5.03 -18.25 -3.37
CA VAL A 39 -5.47 -16.99 -3.96
C VAL A 39 -4.59 -15.84 -3.42
N ALA A 40 -4.45 -14.76 -4.18
CA ALA A 40 -3.82 -13.54 -3.71
C ALA A 40 -4.67 -12.88 -2.60
N LEU A 41 -4.01 -12.26 -1.63
CA LEU A 41 -4.66 -11.79 -0.41
C LEU A 41 -5.57 -10.58 -0.67
N ASN A 42 -5.18 -9.68 -1.58
CA ASN A 42 -6.01 -8.56 -2.02
C ASN A 42 -7.38 -9.03 -2.55
N VAL A 43 -7.42 -10.09 -3.35
CA VAL A 43 -8.67 -10.67 -3.86
C VAL A 43 -9.60 -11.13 -2.73
N VAL A 44 -9.03 -11.69 -1.65
CA VAL A 44 -9.82 -12.12 -0.48
C VAL A 44 -10.39 -10.93 0.28
N PHE A 45 -9.65 -9.82 0.36
CA PHE A 45 -10.14 -8.59 0.98
C PHE A 45 -11.19 -7.88 0.13
N ASP A 46 -11.04 -7.90 -1.19
CA ASP A 46 -11.99 -7.28 -2.12
C ASP A 46 -13.29 -8.09 -2.22
N MET A 47 -13.21 -9.42 -2.15
CA MET A 47 -14.34 -10.35 -2.34
C MET A 47 -14.45 -11.38 -1.21
N PRO A 48 -14.60 -10.97 0.07
CA PRO A 48 -14.57 -11.89 1.21
C PRO A 48 -15.70 -12.93 1.16
N ALA A 49 -16.86 -12.57 0.60
CA ALA A 49 -18.03 -13.44 0.50
C ALA A 49 -17.76 -14.70 -0.33
N ASP A 50 -16.95 -14.60 -1.39
CA ASP A 50 -16.58 -15.73 -2.26
C ASP A 50 -15.75 -16.80 -1.52
N TYR A 51 -15.21 -16.44 -0.36
CA TYR A 51 -14.41 -17.30 0.51
C TYR A 51 -15.12 -17.64 1.83
N GLY A 52 -16.42 -17.38 1.94
CA GLY A 52 -17.19 -17.61 3.16
C GLY A 52 -16.80 -16.70 4.33
N LEU A 53 -16.17 -15.55 4.02
CA LEU A 53 -15.79 -14.53 4.98
C LEU A 53 -16.77 -13.35 4.92
N GLN A 54 -16.74 -12.54 5.97
CA GLN A 54 -17.52 -11.31 6.06
C GLN A 54 -16.60 -10.09 5.93
N ASN A 55 -17.05 -9.06 5.20
CA ASN A 55 -16.39 -7.77 5.24
C ASN A 55 -16.68 -7.07 6.57
N LEU A 56 -15.64 -6.91 7.39
CA LEU A 56 -15.69 -6.19 8.67
C LEU A 56 -14.93 -4.86 8.61
N ALA A 57 -14.62 -4.35 7.41
CA ALA A 57 -14.00 -3.06 7.25
C ALA A 57 -14.95 -1.96 7.75
N ILE A 58 -14.37 -0.97 8.43
CA ILE A 58 -15.10 0.24 8.86
C ILE A 58 -15.00 1.23 7.71
N PRO A 59 -16.12 1.60 7.04
CA PRO A 59 -16.08 2.60 5.99
C PRO A 59 -15.71 3.94 6.62
N VAL A 60 -14.67 4.56 6.07
CA VAL A 60 -14.24 5.90 6.47
C VAL A 60 -14.81 6.89 5.46
N PRO A 61 -15.67 7.86 5.88
CA PRO A 61 -16.18 8.90 4.99
C PRO A 61 -15.03 9.71 4.39
N GLN A 62 -15.12 10.00 3.09
CA GLN A 62 -14.07 10.73 2.38
C GLN A 62 -13.92 12.15 2.94
N GLU A 63 -15.02 12.73 3.41
CA GLU A 63 -15.07 14.05 4.05
C GLU A 63 -14.23 14.08 5.33
N ALA A 64 -14.34 13.04 6.18
CA ALA A 64 -13.55 12.93 7.39
C ALA A 64 -12.04 12.84 7.09
N VAL A 65 -11.67 12.13 6.02
CA VAL A 65 -10.28 12.08 5.54
C VAL A 65 -9.81 13.45 5.07
N GLN A 66 -10.64 14.18 4.33
CA GLN A 66 -10.32 15.51 3.82
C GLN A 66 -10.17 16.53 4.96
N GLU A 67 -11.07 16.52 5.93
CA GLU A 67 -11.00 17.38 7.13
C GLU A 67 -9.73 17.10 7.94
N LEU A 68 -9.44 15.81 8.20
CA LEU A 68 -8.22 15.43 8.90
C LEU A 68 -6.97 15.86 8.12
N ARG A 69 -6.95 15.68 6.79
CA ARG A 69 -5.83 16.15 5.97
C ARG A 69 -5.66 17.66 6.02
N ALA A 70 -6.75 18.42 5.99
CA ALA A 70 -6.71 19.89 6.11
C ALA A 70 -6.20 20.36 7.48
N SER A 71 -6.33 19.53 8.53
CA SER A 71 -5.78 19.82 9.86
C SER A 71 -4.26 19.64 9.97
N ILE A 72 -3.65 18.90 9.03
CA ILE A 72 -2.21 18.65 9.02
C ILE A 72 -1.53 19.81 8.30
N ALA A 73 -0.61 20.50 8.99
CA ALA A 73 0.06 21.68 8.44
C ALA A 73 0.92 21.38 7.21
N THR A 74 1.51 20.19 7.16
CA THR A 74 2.38 19.76 6.07
C THR A 74 1.57 19.02 5.01
N PRO A 75 1.57 19.49 3.74
CA PRO A 75 0.90 18.77 2.66
C PRO A 75 1.56 17.40 2.44
N CYS A 76 0.78 16.46 1.92
CA CYS A 76 1.19 15.08 1.74
C CYS A 76 2.46 15.00 0.87
N GLU A 77 2.49 15.77 -0.20
CA GLU A 77 3.60 15.83 -1.14
C GLU A 77 4.89 16.26 -0.43
N GLU A 78 4.83 17.27 0.44
CA GLU A 78 5.98 17.72 1.22
C GLU A 78 6.38 16.71 2.31
N ALA A 79 5.40 16.13 3.03
CA ALA A 79 5.67 15.16 4.09
C ALA A 79 6.36 13.88 3.56
N PHE A 80 6.05 13.49 2.32
CA PHE A 80 6.69 12.37 1.64
C PHE A 80 7.84 12.80 0.70
N CYS A 81 8.12 14.10 0.57
CA CYS A 81 9.25 14.63 -0.16
C CYS A 81 10.45 14.79 0.80
N TRP A 82 11.29 13.76 0.85
CA TRP A 82 12.47 13.74 1.73
C TRP A 82 13.60 14.67 1.23
N VAL A 83 13.50 15.18 0.00
CA VAL A 83 14.51 15.95 -0.74
C VAL A 83 13.84 16.74 -1.86
N SER A 84 14.23 18.01 -2.07
CA SER A 84 13.64 18.88 -3.10
C SER A 84 13.85 18.35 -4.53
N ASP A 85 12.92 18.72 -5.41
CA ASP A 85 12.95 18.38 -6.85
C ASP A 85 14.19 18.91 -7.59
N GLU A 86 14.90 19.88 -7.00
CA GLU A 86 16.18 20.39 -7.53
C GLU A 86 17.22 19.29 -7.71
N PHE A 87 17.16 18.22 -6.91
CA PHE A 87 18.05 17.09 -7.04
C PHE A 87 17.68 16.12 -8.17
N ASP A 88 16.51 16.26 -8.79
CA ASP A 88 16.12 15.47 -9.98
C ASP A 88 16.50 16.16 -11.30
N MET A 89 16.97 17.39 -11.22
CA MET A 89 17.42 18.19 -12.38
C MET A 89 18.93 18.09 -12.66
N LEU A 90 19.68 17.28 -11.89
CA LEU A 90 21.11 17.01 -12.05
C LEU A 90 21.35 15.61 -12.63
#